data_AF-A0A2E1I4T5-F1
#
_entry.id   AF-A0A2E1I4T5-F1
#
_cell.length_a   1.000
_cell.length_b   1.000
_cell.length_c   1.000
_cell.angle_alpha   90.00
_cell.angle_beta   90.00
_cell.angle_gamma   90.00
#
_symmetry.space_group_name_H-M   'P 1'
#
loop_
_entity.id
_entity.type
_entity.pdbx_description
1 polymer ?
#
loop_
_entity_poly.entity_id
_entity_poly.type
_entity_poly.pdbx_seq_one_letter_code
_entity_poly.pdbx_strand_id
1 'polypeptide(L)'
;MYELFANLTLITHFIFILFVIFGGLLFFIFSKIIYIHLPALFWGIYIELTNSICPLTYLENWFLYQGGLTTYSDDFITNYLIPIIYPEYLNTNTQTYLGIILIFINILIYGLILKNLKKK
;
A
#
# COMPACT_ATOMS: atom_id res chain seq x y z
N MET A 1 25.02 -3.15 -0.97
CA MET A 1 24.18 -3.73 -2.05
C MET A 1 22.82 -4.19 -1.54
N TYR A 2 22.75 -4.98 -0.45
CA TYR A 2 21.46 -5.43 0.10
C TYR A 2 20.55 -4.32 0.63
N GLU A 3 21.11 -3.26 1.21
CA GLU A 3 20.36 -2.06 1.58
C GLU A 3 19.63 -1.40 0.39
N LEU A 4 20.26 -1.40 -0.80
CA LEU A 4 19.61 -0.91 -2.01
C LEU A 4 18.36 -1.74 -2.35
N PHE A 5 18.42 -3.07 -2.20
CA PHE A 5 17.26 -3.94 -2.42
C PHE A 5 16.18 -3.75 -1.35
N ALA A 6 16.57 -3.53 -0.09
CA ALA A 6 15.62 -3.18 0.97
C ALA A 6 14.90 -1.85 0.67
N ASN A 7 15.64 -0.84 0.20
CA ASN A 7 15.09 0.46 -0.22
C ASN A 7 14.15 0.31 -1.42
N LEU A 8 14.53 -0.47 -2.44
CA LEU A 8 13.68 -0.73 -3.61
C LEU A 8 12.40 -1.46 -3.23
N THR A 9 12.47 -2.40 -2.29
CA THR A 9 11.28 -3.13 -1.80
C THR A 9 10.34 -2.17 -1.07
N LEU A 10 10.88 -1.30 -0.22
CA LEU A 10 10.09 -0.29 0.50
C LEU A 10 9.44 0.74 -0.44
N ILE A 11 10.16 1.21 -1.47
CA ILE A 11 9.57 2.08 -2.50
C ILE A 11 8.45 1.37 -3.25
N THR A 12 8.66 0.09 -3.58
CA THR A 12 7.64 -0.74 -4.22
C THR A 12 6.41 -0.92 -3.32
N HIS A 13 6.63 -1.11 -2.02
CA HIS A 13 5.57 -1.18 -1.02
C HIS A 13 4.77 0.12 -0.95
N PHE A 14 5.45 1.27 -0.94
CA PHE A 14 4.80 2.57 -0.98
C PHE A 14 3.95 2.77 -2.25
N ILE A 15 4.49 2.40 -3.41
CA ILE A 15 3.75 2.44 -4.69
C ILE A 15 2.53 1.51 -4.63
N PHE A 16 2.66 0.33 -4.02
CA PHE A 16 1.55 -0.59 -3.82
C PHE A 16 0.44 0.05 -2.96
N ILE A 17 0.79 0.72 -1.85
CA ILE A 17 -0.17 1.45 -1.01
C ILE A 17 -0.90 2.52 -1.83
N LEU A 18 -0.17 3.35 -2.59
CA LEU A 18 -0.79 4.36 -3.46
C LEU A 18 -1.71 3.73 -4.51
N PHE A 19 -1.30 2.61 -5.10
CA PHE A 19 -2.12 1.87 -6.06
C PHE A 19 -3.40 1.32 -5.43
N VAL A 20 -3.35 0.83 -4.19
CA VAL A 20 -4.52 0.36 -3.45
C VAL A 20 -5.50 1.49 -3.13
N ILE A 21 -4.99 2.68 -2.80
CA ILE A 21 -5.83 3.85 -2.48
C ILE A 21 -6.44 4.46 -3.74
N PHE A 22 -5.64 4.67 -4.78
CA PHE A 22 -6.00 5.50 -5.94
C PHE A 22 -6.16 4.73 -7.25
N GLY A 23 -5.84 3.44 -7.30
CA GLY A 23 -5.77 2.70 -8.57
C GLY A 23 -7.13 2.53 -9.26
N GLY A 24 -8.24 2.68 -8.53
CA GLY A 24 -9.57 2.83 -9.13
C GLY A 24 -9.65 4.01 -10.11
N LEU A 25 -8.97 5.13 -9.84
CA LEU A 25 -8.97 6.30 -10.75
C LEU A 25 -8.26 6.00 -12.09
N LEU A 26 -7.29 5.07 -12.10
CA LEU A 26 -6.62 4.67 -13.34
C LEU A 26 -7.58 4.00 -14.33
N PHE A 27 -8.77 3.58 -13.89
CA PHE A 27 -9.81 3.07 -14.79
C PHE A 27 -10.17 4.05 -15.91
N PHE A 28 -10.16 5.36 -15.63
CA PHE A 28 -10.48 6.39 -16.62
C PHE A 28 -9.44 6.51 -17.73
N ILE A 29 -8.22 6.02 -17.50
CA ILE A 29 -7.14 5.97 -18.48
C ILE A 29 -7.11 4.60 -19.16
N PHE A 30 -7.13 3.52 -18.36
CA PHE A 30 -7.06 2.14 -18.82
C PHE A 30 -8.08 1.25 -18.12
N SER A 31 -9.17 0.92 -18.81
CA SER A 31 -10.28 0.14 -18.23
C SER A 31 -9.87 -1.26 -17.71
N LYS A 32 -8.84 -1.87 -18.31
CA LYS A 32 -8.33 -3.19 -17.90
C LYS A 32 -7.59 -3.18 -16.55
N ILE A 33 -7.25 -2.00 -16.01
CA ILE A 33 -6.54 -1.91 -14.71
C ILE A 33 -7.37 -2.48 -13.56
N ILE A 34 -8.70 -2.52 -13.71
CA ILE A 34 -9.65 -3.01 -12.71
C ILE A 34 -9.36 -4.46 -12.30
N TYR A 35 -8.88 -5.29 -13.22
CA TYR A 35 -8.55 -6.70 -12.97
C TYR A 35 -7.34 -6.87 -12.06
N ILE A 36 -6.41 -5.90 -12.05
CA ILE A 36 -5.22 -5.92 -11.18
C ILE A 36 -5.52 -5.17 -9.88
N HIS A 37 -6.27 -4.07 -9.98
CA HIS A 37 -6.64 -3.25 -8.83
C HIS A 37 -7.53 -3.99 -7.83
N LEU A 38 -8.55 -4.72 -8.28
CA LEU A 38 -9.47 -5.40 -7.37
C LEU A 38 -8.75 -6.40 -6.44
N PRO A 39 -7.91 -7.34 -6.95
CA PRO A 39 -7.10 -8.20 -6.09
C PRO A 39 -6.22 -7.42 -5.11
N ALA A 40 -5.54 -6.37 -5.58
CA ALA A 40 -4.69 -5.53 -4.73
C ALA A 40 -5.49 -4.84 -3.61
N LEU A 41 -6.65 -4.28 -3.94
CA LEU A 41 -7.54 -3.63 -3.00
C LEU A 41 -8.06 -4.61 -1.93
N PHE A 42 -8.54 -5.79 -2.35
CA PHE A 42 -8.99 -6.81 -1.40
C PHE A 42 -7.87 -7.26 -0.48
N TRP A 43 -6.66 -7.42 -1.01
CA TRP A 43 -5.49 -7.76 -0.22
C TRP A 43 -5.14 -6.67 0.80
N GLY A 44 -5.13 -5.40 0.39
CA GLY A 44 -4.91 -4.27 1.28
C GLY A 44 -5.95 -4.21 2.40
N ILE A 45 -7.23 -4.33 2.07
CA ILE A 45 -8.33 -4.37 3.06
C ILE A 45 -8.14 -5.53 4.04
N TYR A 46 -7.80 -6.72 3.54
CA TYR A 46 -7.56 -7.89 4.39
C TYR A 46 -6.43 -7.65 5.40
N ILE A 47 -5.30 -7.09 4.95
CA ILE A 47 -4.16 -6.76 5.81
C ILE A 47 -4.57 -5.76 6.90
N GLU A 48 -5.24 -4.66 6.53
CA GLU A 48 -5.68 -3.63 7.48
C GLU A 48 -6.66 -4.18 8.52
N LEU A 49 -7.63 -5.00 8.12
CA LEU A 49 -8.65 -5.52 9.04
C LEU A 49 -8.14 -6.64 9.95
N THR A 50 -7.17 -7.43 9.48
CA THR A 50 -6.61 -8.53 10.27
C THR A 50 -5.42 -8.10 11.14
N ASN A 51 -4.96 -6.86 11.00
CA ASN A 51 -3.67 -6.39 11.55
C ASN A 51 -2.50 -7.30 11.14
N SER A 52 -2.61 -7.92 9.97
CA SER A 52 -1.57 -8.80 9.44
C SER A 52 -0.40 -7.96 8.92
N ILE A 53 0.77 -8.59 8.82
CA ILE A 53 1.95 -7.95 8.26
C ILE A 53 1.93 -8.16 6.74
N CYS A 54 2.23 -7.09 5.99
CA CYS A 54 2.36 -7.17 4.53
C CYS A 54 3.52 -8.10 4.13
N PRO A 55 3.35 -9.01 3.17
CA PRO A 55 4.43 -9.89 2.72
C PRO A 55 5.71 -9.15 2.28
N LEU A 56 5.56 -7.94 1.73
CA LEU A 56 6.70 -7.10 1.32
C LEU A 56 7.57 -6.71 2.52
N THR A 57 7.00 -6.52 3.70
CA THR A 57 7.75 -6.21 4.92
C THR A 57 8.72 -7.33 5.30
N TYR A 58 8.36 -8.60 5.08
CA TYR A 58 9.29 -9.71 5.31
C TYR A 58 10.48 -9.66 4.34
N LEU A 59 10.22 -9.28 3.09
CA LEU A 59 11.26 -9.17 2.07
C LEU A 59 12.19 -7.98 2.33
N GLU A 60 11.64 -6.83 2.74
CA GLU A 60 12.39 -5.65 3.20
C GLU A 60 13.37 -6.03 4.33
N ASN A 61 12.83 -6.64 5.39
CA ASN A 61 13.61 -7.05 6.56
C ASN A 61 14.64 -8.13 6.22
N TRP A 62 14.30 -9.04 5.30
CA TRP A 62 15.25 -10.05 4.84
C TRP A 62 16.45 -9.42 4.13
N PHE A 63 16.23 -8.46 3.24
CA PHE A 63 17.33 -7.73 2.59
C PHE A 63 18.15 -6.91 3.59
N LEU A 64 17.53 -6.23 4.56
CA LEU A 64 18.26 -5.53 5.61
C LEU A 64 19.16 -6.48 6.41
N TYR A 65 18.61 -7.62 6.83
CA TYR A 65 19.34 -8.64 7.57
C TYR A 65 20.52 -9.21 6.78
N GLN A 66 20.33 -9.51 5.48
CA GLN A 66 21.43 -9.94 4.61
C GLN A 66 22.50 -8.85 4.41
N GLY A 67 22.11 -7.57 4.54
CA GLY A 67 23.02 -6.43 4.56
C GLY A 67 23.79 -6.24 5.86
N GLY A 68 23.52 -7.04 6.90
CA GLY A 68 24.08 -6.86 8.24
C GLY A 68 23.50 -5.66 8.99
N LEU A 69 22.35 -5.14 8.54
CA LEU A 69 21.67 -3.97 9.11
C LEU A 69 20.45 -4.41 9.93
N THR A 70 20.26 -3.79 11.09
CA THR A 70 19.06 -3.96 11.93
C THR A 70 18.01 -2.88 11.69
N THR A 71 18.43 -1.76 11.10
CA THR A 71 17.60 -0.60 10.75
C THR A 71 18.10 -0.01 9.44
N TYR A 72 17.24 0.75 8.75
CA TYR A 72 17.67 1.58 7.63
C TYR A 72 18.65 2.66 8.12
N SER A 73 19.56 3.09 7.23
CA SER A 73 20.43 4.24 7.51
C SER A 73 19.61 5.54 7.60
N ASP A 74 20.07 6.50 8.40
CA ASP A 74 19.42 7.81 8.53
C ASP A 74 19.56 8.64 7.24
N ASP A 75 18.64 8.41 6.29
CA ASP A 75 18.56 9.07 4.99
C ASP A 75 17.11 9.49 4.68
N PHE A 76 16.85 10.02 3.48
CA PHE A 76 15.53 10.41 2.99
C PHE A 76 14.46 9.34 3.22
N ILE A 77 14.79 8.06 2.97
CA ILE A 77 13.84 6.97 3.17
C ILE A 77 13.39 6.86 4.63
N THR A 78 14.34 6.88 5.56
CA THR A 78 14.07 6.76 7.00
C THR A 78 13.30 7.96 7.53
N ASN A 79 13.61 9.16 7.05
CA ASN A 79 12.98 10.39 7.53
C ASN A 79 11.60 10.66 6.92
N TYR A 80 11.31 10.16 5.71
CA TYR A 80 10.07 10.50 4.98
C TYR A 80 9.20 9.29 4.61
N LEU A 81 9.78 8.17 4.17
CA LEU A 81 8.99 7.01 3.72
C LEU A 81 8.55 6.11 4.88
N ILE A 82 9.47 5.78 5.79
CA ILE A 82 9.20 4.89 6.92
C ILE A 82 8.04 5.40 7.79
N PRO A 83 7.97 6.67 8.20
CA PRO A 83 6.86 7.15 9.03
C PRO A 83 5.50 7.10 8.33
N ILE A 84 5.48 7.12 6.99
CA ILE A 84 4.26 7.02 6.19
C ILE A 84 3.80 5.56 6.06
N ILE A 85 4.74 4.63 5.86
CA ILE A 85 4.44 3.19 5.67
C ILE A 85 4.21 2.50 7.03
N TYR A 86 5.02 2.84 8.03
CA TYR A 86 5.00 2.30 9.39
C TYR A 86 4.87 3.42 10.45
N PRO A 87 3.72 4.10 10.55
CA PRO A 87 3.49 5.09 11.61
C PRO A 87 3.73 4.54 13.02
N GLU A 88 4.45 5.28 13.86
CA GLU A 88 4.80 4.88 15.24
C GLU A 88 3.58 4.56 16.14
N TYR A 89 2.39 5.07 15.78
CA TYR A 89 1.15 4.90 16.55
C TYR A 89 0.10 4.05 15.80
N LEU A 90 0.55 3.06 15.03
CA LEU A 90 -0.33 2.03 14.48
C LEU A 90 -0.82 1.11 15.60
N ASN A 91 -1.96 1.47 16.19
CA ASN A 91 -2.72 0.56 17.05
C ASN A 91 -3.85 -0.07 16.22
N THR A 92 -4.44 -1.14 16.75
CA THR A 92 -5.54 -1.87 16.09
C THR A 92 -6.71 -0.96 15.69
N ASN A 93 -6.99 0.09 16.48
CA ASN A 93 -8.04 1.03 16.15
C ASN A 93 -7.64 1.89 14.94
N THR A 94 -6.42 2.44 14.91
CA THR A 94 -5.93 3.24 13.79
C THR A 94 -5.90 2.42 12.50
N GLN A 95 -5.44 1.18 12.56
CA GLN A 95 -5.40 0.28 11.39
C GLN A 95 -6.82 -0.02 10.88
N THR A 96 -7.76 -0.27 11.78
CA THR A 96 -9.18 -0.45 11.42
C THR A 96 -9.75 0.81 10.79
N TYR A 97 -9.45 2.00 11.32
CA TYR A 97 -9.90 3.28 10.74
C TYR A 97 -9.33 3.49 9.34
N LEU A 98 -8.04 3.20 9.12
CA LEU A 98 -7.40 3.28 7.80
C LEU A 98 -8.08 2.31 6.81
N GLY A 99 -8.35 1.07 7.23
CA GLY A 99 -9.11 0.10 6.43
C GLY A 99 -10.51 0.59 6.06
N ILE A 100 -11.26 1.16 7.01
CA ILE A 100 -12.60 1.74 6.75
C ILE A 100 -12.52 2.90 5.76
N ILE A 101 -11.57 3.82 5.94
CA ILE A 101 -11.34 4.96 5.04
C ILE A 101 -11.00 4.46 3.63
N LEU A 102 -10.12 3.46 3.52
CA LEU A 102 -9.73 2.84 2.25
C LEU A 102 -10.94 2.26 1.51
N ILE A 103 -11.80 1.52 2.23
CA ILE A 103 -13.05 0.97 1.68
C ILE A 103 -13.96 2.10 1.21
N PHE A 104 -14.18 3.11 2.05
CA PHE A 104 -15.08 4.22 1.75
C PHE A 104 -14.64 5.02 0.50
N ILE A 105 -13.34 5.36 0.41
CA ILE A 105 -12.77 6.05 -0.75
C ILE A 105 -12.99 5.20 -2.02
N ASN A 106 -12.68 3.91 -1.97
CA ASN A 106 -12.83 3.05 -3.13
C ASN A 106 -14.30 2.83 -3.52
N ILE A 107 -15.23 2.73 -2.57
CA ILE A 107 -16.68 2.69 -2.87
C ILE A 107 -17.10 3.94 -3.66
N LEU A 108 -16.65 5.13 -3.26
CA LEU A 108 -16.94 6.37 -3.99
C LEU A 108 -16.37 6.33 -5.41
N ILE A 109 -15.11 5.92 -5.57
CA ILE A 109 -14.46 5.84 -6.88
C ILE A 109 -15.20 4.85 -7.80
N TYR A 110 -15.48 3.63 -7.33
CA TYR A 110 -16.20 2.63 -8.11
C TYR A 110 -17.65 3.04 -8.39
N GLY A 111 -18.30 3.75 -7.47
CA GLY A 111 -19.63 4.34 -7.70
C GLY A 111 -19.61 5.36 -8.85
N LEU A 112 -18.58 6.20 -8.92
CA LEU A 112 -18.38 7.14 -10.04
C LEU A 112 -18.12 6.41 -11.36
N ILE A 113 -17.29 5.36 -11.35
CA ILE A 113 -17.01 4.51 -12.52
C ILE A 113 -18.31 3.89 -13.06
N LEU A 114 -19.10 3.26 -12.18
CA LEU A 114 -20.37 2.64 -12.57
C LEU A 114 -21.38 3.66 -13.11
N LYS A 115 -21.45 4.85 -12.51
CA LYS A 115 -22.29 5.95 -13.01
C LYS A 115 -21.85 6.41 -14.40
N ASN A 116 -20.54 6.44 -14.67
CA ASN A 116 -20.02 6.80 -15.99
C ASN A 116 -20.31 5.73 -17.05
N LEU A 117 -20.21 4.44 -16.68
CA LEU A 117 -20.53 3.32 -17.57
C LEU A 117 -22.01 3.28 -17.95
N LYS A 118 -22.93 3.61 -17.03
CA LYS A 118 -24.38 3.67 -17.32
C LYS A 118 -24.79 4.85 -18.21
N LYS A 119 -23.93 5.85 -18.39
CA LYS A 119 -24.20 7.02 -19.23
C LYS A 119 -23.76 6.86 -20.69
N LYS A 120 -22.95 5.85 -21.00
CA LYS A 120 -22.57 5.47 -22.36
C LYS A 120 -23.52 4.40 -22.88
#